data_AF-A0A9W9ZEM0-F1
#
_entry.id   AF-A0A9W9ZEM0-F1
#
_cell.length_a   1.000
_cell.length_b   1.000
_cell.length_c   1.000
_cell.angle_alpha   90.00
_cell.angle_beta   90.00
_cell.angle_gamma   90.00
#
_symmetry.space_group_name_H-M   'P 1'
#
loop_
_entity.id
_entity.type
_entity.pdbx_description
1 polymer ?
#
loop_
_entity_poly.entity_id
_entity_poly.type
_entity_poly.pdbx_seq_one_letter_code
_entity_poly.pdbx_strand_id
1 'polypeptide(L)'
;MILEAINEKSFFVPRASIYKAWPDINNIDQKWEMLKEPLLQLLLQMEVVYTQANFGRWLTVEEAVFDRLQENEPKALIQRVLLAADVSVVSVPSHVMNAIAFYSIVKEIKPSLTRATLKKAPSCYKKLDRREKLLLLQFCLKDRKFAKLCDLELLPLSDSAFIKFSNLAERIFICSSDHPRKLFPGLDHRFLDETLDAEIIGKLKEAAKQECTQLRLLCEDDVASLLQQALPSEWGKGNTVSWYPEDRDHNHPPREWIRVVWKYLQEHFTTAKDIRRLGNLPLIPLNMSQTPVILTRLCYPSRVVVKRLNNECLDDTLANVLTKLGLVIMNDYPTFISHHPAVLETFVNPPSAQGVLKAMVVSSSKMTTGKLSEIVRKFSKRCRRSSCQKKKVYVQRLLSLSQFSPKRDLIDITQDNSKSLAHLLGVMVLKPTELLCQVVFPEMKQGKYSGEQIDTLMTYVLDSYASDIRSNVNFKQNLEALAFVSKQRGRVMASDLFDPRNVILKTIFAHENVFPTGTYTNPFCTRHAARNWNEKR
;
A
#
# COMPACT_ATOMS: atom_id res chain seq x y z
N MET A 1 29.03 -69.75 -13.50
CA MET A 1 29.58 -68.55 -14.18
C MET A 1 29.21 -67.22 -13.51
N ILE A 2 27.94 -66.72 -13.52
CA ILE A 2 27.62 -65.41 -12.90
C ILE A 2 27.97 -65.41 -11.39
N LEU A 3 27.55 -66.44 -10.68
CA LEU A 3 27.76 -66.56 -9.23
C LEU A 3 29.22 -66.80 -8.87
N GLU A 4 29.93 -67.60 -9.65
CA GLU A 4 31.39 -67.79 -9.51
C GLU A 4 32.13 -66.48 -9.78
N ALA A 5 31.76 -65.72 -10.81
CA ALA A 5 32.37 -64.42 -11.12
C ALA A 5 32.16 -63.36 -10.03
N ILE A 6 31.09 -63.50 -9.22
CA ILE A 6 30.79 -62.63 -8.09
C ILE A 6 31.55 -63.08 -6.83
N ASN A 7 31.63 -64.39 -6.59
CA ASN A 7 32.14 -64.97 -5.34
C ASN A 7 33.64 -65.31 -5.36
N GLU A 8 34.24 -65.58 -6.52
CA GLU A 8 35.65 -65.95 -6.63
C GLU A 8 36.57 -64.73 -6.67
N LYS A 9 37.42 -64.59 -5.64
CA LYS A 9 38.45 -63.55 -5.56
C LYS A 9 39.70 -63.85 -6.42
N SER A 10 39.77 -65.03 -7.03
CA SER A 10 40.92 -65.51 -7.83
C SER A 10 41.02 -64.85 -9.20
N PHE A 11 39.89 -64.41 -9.79
CA PHE A 11 39.86 -63.77 -11.11
C PHE A 11 39.06 -62.47 -11.06
N PHE A 12 39.66 -61.37 -11.53
CA PHE A 12 38.95 -60.09 -11.65
C PHE A 12 38.04 -60.13 -12.88
N VAL A 13 36.74 -60.37 -12.67
CA VAL A 13 35.72 -60.25 -13.72
C VAL A 13 35.14 -58.83 -13.71
N PRO A 14 35.23 -58.06 -14.81
CA PRO A 14 34.64 -56.73 -14.86
C PRO A 14 33.12 -56.77 -14.63
N ARG A 15 32.60 -55.84 -13.81
CA ARG A 15 31.15 -55.69 -13.52
C ARG A 15 30.28 -55.71 -14.79
N ALA A 16 30.74 -55.03 -15.84
CA ALA A 16 30.04 -54.99 -17.12
C ALA A 16 29.91 -56.37 -17.78
N SER A 17 30.90 -57.25 -17.62
CA SER A 17 30.85 -58.63 -18.14
C SER A 17 29.83 -59.47 -17.39
N ILE A 18 29.73 -59.28 -16.07
CA ILE A 18 28.71 -59.96 -15.24
C ILE A 18 27.32 -59.55 -15.69
N TYR A 19 27.05 -58.26 -15.91
CA TYR A 19 25.75 -57.81 -16.41
C TYR A 19 25.47 -58.21 -17.86
N LYS A 20 26.49 -58.33 -18.71
CA LYS A 20 26.32 -58.88 -20.07
C LYS A 20 25.89 -60.35 -20.07
N ALA A 21 26.22 -61.11 -19.02
CA ALA A 21 25.83 -62.51 -18.89
C ALA A 21 24.37 -62.70 -18.41
N TRP A 22 23.70 -61.64 -17.94
CA TRP A 22 22.29 -61.72 -17.59
C TRP A 22 21.41 -61.96 -18.82
N PRO A 23 20.37 -62.81 -18.73
CA PRO A 23 19.42 -63.02 -19.82
C PRO A 23 18.68 -61.72 -20.16
N ASP A 24 18.56 -61.40 -21.45
CA ASP A 24 17.64 -60.37 -21.93
C ASP A 24 16.26 -60.99 -22.13
N ILE A 25 15.29 -60.66 -21.26
CA ILE A 25 13.94 -61.24 -21.28
C ILE A 25 13.17 -61.04 -22.60
N ASN A 26 13.60 -60.07 -23.42
CA ASN A 26 12.98 -59.77 -24.71
C ASN A 26 13.65 -60.52 -25.87
N ASN A 27 14.77 -61.20 -25.61
CA ASN A 27 15.59 -61.85 -26.62
C ASN A 27 16.11 -63.21 -26.10
N ILE A 28 15.16 -64.13 -25.87
CA ILE A 28 15.43 -65.51 -25.46
C ILE A 28 14.98 -66.44 -26.58
N ASP A 29 15.85 -67.36 -26.99
CA ASP A 29 15.49 -68.41 -27.95
C ASP A 29 14.48 -69.37 -27.30
N GLN A 30 13.46 -69.77 -28.06
CA GLN A 30 12.33 -70.58 -27.60
C GLN A 30 12.75 -71.86 -26.83
N LYS A 31 13.92 -72.42 -27.12
CA LYS A 31 14.46 -73.61 -26.43
C LYS A 31 14.77 -73.36 -24.95
N TRP A 32 15.00 -72.10 -24.57
CA TRP A 32 15.39 -71.70 -23.21
C TRP A 32 14.24 -71.07 -22.42
N GLU A 33 13.04 -70.92 -23.02
CA GLU A 33 11.92 -70.23 -22.38
C GLU A 33 11.47 -70.92 -21.09
N MET A 34 11.54 -72.26 -21.02
CA MET A 34 11.21 -73.01 -19.79
C MET A 34 12.20 -72.78 -18.64
N LEU A 35 13.43 -72.33 -18.93
CA LEU A 35 14.47 -72.08 -17.93
C LEU A 35 14.54 -70.62 -17.49
N LYS A 36 13.88 -69.71 -18.23
CA LYS A 36 13.86 -68.27 -17.98
C LYS A 36 13.41 -67.91 -16.57
N GLU A 37 12.21 -68.37 -16.20
CA GLU A 37 11.61 -68.01 -14.91
C GLU A 37 12.36 -68.63 -13.72
N PRO A 38 12.69 -69.94 -13.70
CA PRO A 38 13.48 -70.52 -12.61
C PRO A 38 14.85 -69.86 -12.44
N LEU A 39 15.55 -69.55 -13.53
CA LEU A 39 16.85 -68.89 -13.49
C LEU A 39 16.77 -67.48 -12.93
N LEU A 40 15.80 -66.67 -13.39
CA LEU A 40 15.64 -65.30 -12.93
C LEU A 40 15.20 -65.25 -11.47
N GLN A 41 14.27 -66.12 -11.06
CA GLN A 41 13.89 -66.24 -9.65
C GLN A 41 15.08 -66.61 -8.76
N LEU A 42 15.95 -67.53 -9.21
CA LEU A 42 17.17 -67.86 -8.48
C LEU A 42 18.12 -66.65 -8.39
N LEU A 43 18.36 -65.94 -9.50
CA LEU A 43 19.22 -64.75 -9.51
C LEU A 43 18.72 -63.66 -8.56
N LEU A 44 17.41 -63.43 -8.49
CA LEU A 44 16.81 -62.42 -7.61
C LEU A 44 17.04 -62.69 -6.12
N GLN A 45 17.23 -63.95 -5.72
CA GLN A 45 17.50 -64.35 -4.33
C GLN A 45 18.98 -64.20 -3.94
N MET A 46 19.86 -63.87 -4.88
CA MET A 46 21.30 -63.83 -4.68
C MET A 46 21.86 -62.39 -4.70
N GLU A 47 23.09 -62.23 -4.23
CA GLU A 47 23.79 -60.94 -4.26
C GLU A 47 24.31 -60.63 -5.68
N VAL A 48 23.43 -60.16 -6.56
CA VAL A 48 23.67 -60.06 -8.01
C VAL A 48 23.68 -58.63 -8.56
N VAL A 49 23.46 -57.62 -7.72
CA VAL A 49 23.53 -56.21 -8.11
C VAL A 49 24.58 -55.45 -7.29
N TYR A 50 25.32 -54.56 -7.93
CA TYR A 50 26.51 -53.93 -7.34
C TYR A 50 26.22 -52.47 -6.97
N THR A 51 26.55 -52.08 -5.74
CA THR A 51 26.55 -50.69 -5.31
C THR A 51 27.98 -50.20 -5.05
N GLN A 52 28.22 -48.91 -5.25
CA GLN A 52 29.48 -48.27 -4.86
C GLN A 52 29.48 -47.82 -3.38
N ALA A 53 28.33 -47.87 -2.70
CA ALA A 53 28.22 -47.55 -1.28
C ALA A 53 29.06 -48.53 -0.43
N ASN A 54 29.50 -48.09 0.75
CA ASN A 54 30.26 -48.91 1.71
C ASN A 54 31.48 -49.63 1.09
N PHE A 55 32.32 -48.89 0.37
CA PHE A 55 33.52 -49.40 -0.32
C PHE A 55 33.27 -50.39 -1.46
N GLY A 56 32.02 -50.52 -1.90
CA GLY A 56 31.64 -51.35 -3.03
C GLY A 56 31.31 -52.79 -2.62
N ARG A 57 30.08 -53.22 -2.90
CA ARG A 57 29.61 -54.57 -2.59
C ARG A 57 28.51 -55.04 -3.53
N TRP A 58 28.39 -56.36 -3.66
CA TRP A 58 27.22 -56.99 -4.25
C TRP A 58 26.10 -57.07 -3.22
N LEU A 59 24.86 -57.00 -3.69
CA LEU A 59 23.64 -56.90 -2.90
C LEU A 59 22.55 -57.73 -3.55
N THR A 60 21.58 -58.14 -2.73
CA THR A 60 20.31 -58.66 -3.24
C THR A 60 19.46 -57.53 -3.83
N VAL A 61 18.48 -57.89 -4.67
CA VAL A 61 17.56 -56.91 -5.27
C VAL A 61 16.74 -56.15 -4.23
N GLU A 62 16.41 -56.78 -3.11
CA GLU A 62 15.58 -56.19 -2.05
C GLU A 62 16.29 -55.08 -1.26
N GLU A 63 17.61 -55.18 -1.14
CA GLU A 63 18.47 -54.22 -0.45
C GLU A 63 18.85 -53.02 -1.31
N ALA A 64 18.78 -53.18 -2.64
CA ALA A 64 19.20 -52.18 -3.61
C ALA A 64 18.16 -51.08 -3.83
N VAL A 65 18.64 -49.86 -4.06
CA VAL A 65 17.84 -48.74 -4.57
C VAL A 65 18.25 -48.50 -6.02
N PHE A 66 17.37 -48.85 -6.95
CA PHE A 66 17.65 -48.78 -8.37
C PHE A 66 17.53 -47.36 -8.91
N ASP A 67 18.52 -46.98 -9.69
CA ASP A 67 18.55 -45.76 -10.44
C ASP A 67 17.77 -45.91 -11.76
N ARG A 68 16.55 -45.36 -11.76
CA ARG A 68 15.66 -45.29 -12.92
C ARG A 68 15.35 -43.84 -13.30
N LEU A 69 16.30 -42.95 -13.01
CA LEU A 69 16.20 -41.53 -13.36
C LEU A 69 16.25 -41.35 -14.87
N GLN A 70 15.46 -40.39 -15.37
CA GLN A 70 15.45 -40.00 -16.78
C GLN A 70 16.72 -39.22 -17.14
N GLU A 71 17.08 -39.16 -18.42
CA GLU A 71 18.31 -38.49 -18.87
C GLU A 71 18.33 -36.97 -18.60
N ASN A 72 17.16 -36.35 -18.57
CA ASN A 72 17.00 -34.93 -18.24
C ASN A 72 17.08 -34.64 -16.72
N GLU A 73 17.13 -35.67 -15.88
CA GLU A 73 17.27 -35.52 -14.43
C GLU A 73 18.75 -35.43 -14.03
N PRO A 74 19.07 -34.76 -12.91
CA PRO A 74 20.45 -34.60 -12.45
C PRO A 74 20.98 -35.89 -11.81
N LYS A 75 21.08 -36.95 -12.64
CA LYS A 75 21.39 -38.33 -12.26
C LYS A 75 22.68 -38.46 -11.45
N ALA A 76 23.78 -37.92 -11.98
CA ALA A 76 25.08 -37.98 -11.33
C ALA A 76 25.06 -37.31 -9.94
N LEU A 77 24.37 -36.17 -9.80
CA LEU A 77 24.25 -35.45 -8.55
C LEU A 77 23.44 -36.25 -7.53
N ILE A 78 22.25 -36.74 -7.91
CA ILE A 78 21.36 -37.48 -7.01
C ILE A 78 22.06 -38.75 -6.51
N GLN A 79 22.67 -39.51 -7.42
CA GLN A 79 23.46 -40.70 -7.05
C GLN A 79 24.58 -40.34 -6.06
N ARG A 80 25.38 -39.31 -6.34
CA ARG A 80 26.50 -38.89 -5.47
C ARG A 80 26.03 -38.51 -4.08
N VAL A 81 24.92 -37.78 -3.97
CA VAL A 81 24.35 -37.33 -2.69
C VAL A 81 23.78 -38.51 -1.88
N LEU A 82 23.11 -39.46 -2.54
CA LEU A 82 22.57 -40.66 -1.89
C LEU A 82 23.68 -41.62 -1.44
N LEU A 83 24.70 -41.85 -2.29
CA LEU A 83 25.86 -42.67 -1.96
C LEU A 83 26.65 -42.08 -0.79
N ALA A 84 26.81 -40.75 -0.74
CA ALA A 84 27.46 -40.06 0.39
C ALA A 84 26.67 -40.13 1.71
N ALA A 85 25.43 -40.61 1.67
CA ALA A 85 24.59 -40.88 2.83
C ALA A 85 24.41 -42.40 3.09
N ASP A 86 25.31 -43.22 2.56
CA ASP A 86 25.34 -44.68 2.66
C ASP A 86 24.07 -45.38 2.15
N VAL A 87 23.37 -44.77 1.19
CA VAL A 87 22.27 -45.44 0.47
C VAL A 87 22.86 -46.36 -0.60
N SER A 88 22.45 -47.62 -0.58
CA SER A 88 22.80 -48.66 -1.55
C SER A 88 22.23 -48.41 -2.96
N VAL A 89 22.66 -47.32 -3.62
CA VAL A 89 22.22 -46.98 -4.97
C VAL A 89 22.89 -47.91 -5.99
N VAL A 90 22.11 -48.40 -6.94
CA VAL A 90 22.54 -49.35 -7.97
C VAL A 90 22.11 -48.85 -9.35
N SER A 91 23.03 -48.87 -10.31
CA SER A 91 22.76 -48.65 -11.73
C SER A 91 23.12 -49.92 -12.51
N VAL A 92 22.16 -50.47 -13.25
CA VAL A 92 22.34 -51.67 -14.09
C VAL A 92 21.97 -51.35 -15.55
N PRO A 93 22.46 -52.12 -16.53
CA PRO A 93 22.01 -52.02 -17.92
C PRO A 93 20.49 -52.23 -18.06
N SER A 94 19.90 -51.70 -19.14
CA SER A 94 18.45 -51.73 -19.36
C SER A 94 17.87 -53.14 -19.41
N HIS A 95 18.55 -54.11 -20.04
CA HIS A 95 18.06 -55.50 -20.11
C HIS A 95 18.01 -56.15 -18.72
N VAL A 96 19.02 -55.90 -17.88
CA VAL A 96 19.05 -56.36 -16.47
C VAL A 96 17.93 -55.70 -15.69
N MET A 97 17.76 -54.38 -15.80
CA MET A 97 16.68 -53.65 -15.13
C MET A 97 15.30 -54.19 -15.53
N ASN A 98 15.10 -54.47 -16.82
CA ASN A 98 13.84 -55.01 -17.33
C ASN A 98 13.58 -56.42 -16.78
N ALA A 99 14.60 -57.28 -16.76
CA ALA A 99 14.49 -58.61 -16.16
C ALA A 99 14.11 -58.54 -14.68
N ILE A 100 14.78 -57.69 -13.90
CA ILE A 100 14.49 -57.52 -12.47
C ILE A 100 13.07 -56.97 -12.26
N ALA A 101 12.70 -55.90 -12.99
CA ALA A 101 11.41 -55.24 -12.84
C ALA A 101 10.22 -56.09 -13.30
N PHE A 102 10.45 -57.09 -14.16
CA PHE A 102 9.40 -58.02 -14.60
C PHE A 102 8.99 -58.99 -13.49
N TYR A 103 9.96 -59.45 -12.69
CA TYR A 103 9.76 -60.50 -11.69
C TYR A 103 9.74 -59.98 -10.24
N SER A 104 10.06 -58.71 -9.99
CA SER A 104 10.11 -58.14 -8.64
C SER A 104 9.76 -56.65 -8.58
N ILE A 105 9.24 -56.22 -7.42
CA ILE A 105 9.00 -54.81 -7.11
C ILE A 105 10.30 -54.20 -6.58
N VAL A 106 10.89 -53.32 -7.37
CA VAL A 106 12.15 -52.66 -7.02
C VAL A 106 11.93 -51.38 -6.23
N LYS A 107 12.78 -51.14 -5.22
CA LYS A 107 12.95 -49.81 -4.64
C LYS A 107 13.72 -48.97 -5.65
N GLU A 108 13.22 -47.79 -5.96
CA GLU A 108 13.86 -46.90 -6.94
C GLU A 108 14.10 -45.51 -6.34
N ILE A 109 15.03 -44.77 -6.94
CA ILE A 109 15.29 -43.39 -6.54
C ILE A 109 14.03 -42.55 -6.77
N LYS A 110 13.44 -42.06 -5.67
CA LYS A 110 12.28 -41.17 -5.68
C LYS A 110 12.58 -39.88 -4.92
N PRO A 111 11.84 -38.79 -5.21
CA PRO A 111 11.89 -37.57 -4.40
C PRO A 111 11.63 -37.85 -2.91
N SER A 112 10.69 -38.75 -2.59
CA SER A 112 10.38 -39.14 -1.20
C SER A 112 11.57 -39.77 -0.47
N LEU A 113 12.23 -40.76 -1.07
CA LEU A 113 13.44 -41.40 -0.53
C LEU A 113 14.58 -40.40 -0.40
N THR A 114 14.76 -39.54 -1.41
CA THR A 114 15.81 -38.52 -1.42
C THR A 114 15.61 -37.55 -0.27
N ARG A 115 14.42 -36.95 -0.13
CA ARG A 115 14.11 -36.06 1.01
C ARG A 115 14.34 -36.74 2.36
N ALA A 116 13.92 -37.99 2.54
CA ALA A 116 14.14 -38.73 3.79
C ALA A 116 15.65 -38.92 4.09
N THR A 117 16.44 -39.25 3.06
CA THR A 117 17.89 -39.43 3.16
C THR A 117 18.58 -38.11 3.53
N LEU A 118 18.24 -37.01 2.86
CA LEU A 118 18.80 -35.69 3.14
C LEU A 118 18.53 -35.24 4.58
N LYS A 119 17.35 -35.54 5.13
CA LYS A 119 17.02 -35.24 6.53
C LYS A 119 17.86 -36.07 7.51
N LYS A 120 18.07 -37.34 7.20
CA LYS A 120 18.86 -38.26 8.04
C LYS A 120 20.35 -37.89 8.03
N ALA A 121 20.89 -37.47 6.88
CA ALA A 121 22.31 -37.16 6.72
C ALA A 121 22.54 -35.78 6.07
N PRO A 122 22.37 -34.66 6.80
CA PRO A 122 22.48 -33.33 6.20
C PRO A 122 23.86 -32.98 5.63
N SER A 123 24.92 -33.64 6.10
CA SER A 123 26.29 -33.47 5.62
C SER A 123 26.46 -33.81 4.13
N CYS A 124 25.60 -34.66 3.55
CA CYS A 124 25.71 -35.09 2.16
C CYS A 124 25.35 -34.00 1.15
N TYR A 125 24.60 -32.95 1.56
CA TYR A 125 24.14 -31.89 0.65
C TYR A 125 24.44 -30.46 1.11
N LYS A 126 24.70 -30.24 2.41
CA LYS A 126 24.96 -28.87 2.94
C LYS A 126 26.11 -28.14 2.25
N LYS A 127 27.15 -28.88 1.86
CA LYS A 127 28.37 -28.38 1.21
C LYS A 127 28.25 -28.23 -0.32
N LEU A 128 27.12 -28.61 -0.91
CA LEU A 128 26.89 -28.45 -2.35
C LEU A 128 26.88 -26.98 -2.73
N ASP A 129 27.29 -26.69 -3.96
CA ASP A 129 27.17 -25.35 -4.51
C ASP A 129 25.70 -24.97 -4.78
N ARG A 130 25.48 -23.71 -5.15
CA ARG A 130 24.14 -23.19 -5.42
C ARG A 130 23.44 -23.97 -6.54
N ARG A 131 24.10 -24.24 -7.66
CA ARG A 131 23.51 -24.91 -8.82
C ARG A 131 23.08 -26.32 -8.44
N GLU A 132 23.92 -27.04 -7.73
CA GLU A 132 23.64 -28.40 -7.24
C GLU A 132 22.49 -28.41 -6.23
N LYS A 133 22.42 -27.45 -5.30
CA LYS A 133 21.27 -27.32 -4.39
C LYS A 133 19.97 -27.06 -5.14
N LEU A 134 19.98 -26.24 -6.19
CA LEU A 134 18.78 -25.95 -6.99
C LEU A 134 18.33 -27.19 -7.79
N LEU A 135 19.24 -27.94 -8.39
CA LEU A 135 18.92 -29.21 -9.05
C LEU A 135 18.34 -30.24 -8.07
N LEU A 136 18.91 -30.33 -6.87
CA LEU A 136 18.40 -31.20 -5.82
C LEU A 136 17.01 -30.78 -5.32
N LEU A 137 16.78 -29.47 -5.18
CA LEU A 137 15.48 -28.91 -4.87
C LEU A 137 14.45 -29.23 -5.97
N GLN A 138 14.80 -28.99 -7.24
CA GLN A 138 13.94 -29.27 -8.39
C GLN A 138 13.48 -30.73 -8.40
N PHE A 139 14.40 -31.67 -8.15
CA PHE A 139 14.07 -33.09 -8.02
C PHE A 139 13.17 -33.36 -6.82
N CYS A 140 13.48 -32.80 -5.64
CA CYS A 140 12.67 -32.93 -4.43
C CYS A 140 11.25 -32.36 -4.58
N LEU A 141 11.01 -31.44 -5.51
CA LEU A 141 9.69 -30.86 -5.78
C LEU A 141 8.87 -31.66 -6.81
N LYS A 142 9.45 -32.66 -7.50
CA LYS A 142 8.82 -33.36 -8.63
C LYS A 142 7.50 -34.04 -8.29
N ASP A 143 7.38 -34.62 -7.10
CA ASP A 143 6.16 -35.32 -6.64
C ASP A 143 5.12 -34.41 -5.96
N ARG A 144 5.38 -33.10 -5.91
CA ARG A 144 4.50 -32.07 -5.32
C ARG A 144 4.08 -32.33 -3.86
N LYS A 145 4.84 -33.15 -3.12
CA LYS A 145 4.59 -33.39 -1.68
C LYS A 145 5.28 -32.34 -0.82
N PHE A 146 4.84 -31.08 -0.94
CA PHE A 146 5.50 -29.92 -0.33
C PHE A 146 5.59 -29.97 1.19
N ALA A 147 4.58 -30.51 1.88
CA ALA A 147 4.60 -30.72 3.34
C ALA A 147 5.77 -31.62 3.82
N LYS A 148 6.34 -32.44 2.92
CA LYS A 148 7.49 -33.29 3.23
C LYS A 148 8.83 -32.57 3.05
N LEU A 149 8.86 -31.30 2.64
CA LEU A 149 10.07 -30.50 2.50
C LEU A 149 10.62 -30.00 3.85
N CYS A 150 9.79 -29.88 4.89
CA CYS A 150 10.20 -29.39 6.20
C CYS A 150 11.51 -30.04 6.68
N ASP A 151 12.37 -29.24 7.31
CA ASP A 151 13.72 -29.58 7.79
C ASP A 151 14.82 -29.68 6.73
N LEU A 152 14.49 -29.57 5.44
CA LEU A 152 15.50 -29.51 4.37
C LEU A 152 16.02 -28.08 4.19
N GLU A 153 17.34 -27.91 4.26
CA GLU A 153 18.05 -26.64 4.06
C GLU A 153 18.27 -26.35 2.56
N LEU A 154 17.15 -26.30 1.84
CA LEU A 154 17.11 -26.16 0.38
C LEU A 154 16.19 -25.02 -0.06
N LEU A 155 15.73 -24.14 0.84
CA LEU A 155 14.93 -22.97 0.47
C LEU A 155 15.86 -21.79 0.14
N PRO A 156 16.02 -21.40 -1.14
CA PRO A 156 16.86 -20.28 -1.56
C PRO A 156 16.20 -18.93 -1.25
N LEU A 157 16.97 -17.99 -0.70
CA LEU A 157 16.54 -16.63 -0.39
C LEU A 157 17.23 -15.59 -1.28
N SER A 158 16.68 -14.38 -1.36
CA SER A 158 17.23 -13.29 -2.18
C SER A 158 18.61 -12.82 -1.70
N ASP A 159 18.97 -13.07 -0.43
CA ASP A 159 20.31 -12.79 0.12
C ASP A 159 21.34 -13.87 -0.25
N SER A 160 20.99 -14.77 -1.18
CA SER A 160 21.78 -15.92 -1.63
C SER A 160 21.94 -17.03 -0.58
N ALA A 161 21.34 -16.91 0.61
CA ALA A 161 21.36 -17.96 1.61
C ALA A 161 20.39 -19.10 1.26
N PHE A 162 20.67 -20.27 1.82
CA PHE A 162 19.75 -21.41 1.84
C PHE A 162 19.32 -21.68 3.28
N ILE A 163 18.01 -21.64 3.53
CA ILE A 163 17.44 -21.93 4.84
C ILE A 163 16.64 -23.23 4.83
N LYS A 164 16.25 -23.68 6.02
CA LYS A 164 15.37 -24.83 6.19
C LYS A 164 13.94 -24.48 5.82
N PHE A 165 13.26 -25.37 5.10
CA PHE A 165 11.80 -25.35 5.06
C PHE A 165 11.23 -25.60 6.46
N SER A 166 10.21 -24.85 6.85
CA SER A 166 9.56 -24.97 8.14
C SER A 166 8.12 -24.48 8.04
N ASN A 167 7.23 -25.02 8.85
CA ASN A 167 5.84 -24.55 8.99
C ASN A 167 5.64 -23.64 10.22
N LEU A 168 6.66 -23.48 11.07
CA LEU A 168 6.62 -22.67 12.29
C LEU A 168 7.52 -21.43 12.20
N ALA A 169 8.41 -21.38 11.21
CA ALA A 169 9.32 -20.26 11.02
C ALA A 169 8.60 -19.01 10.48
N GLU A 170 9.34 -17.91 10.48
CA GLU A 170 8.86 -16.66 9.93
C GLU A 170 8.56 -16.77 8.43
N ARG A 171 7.55 -16.03 7.98
CA ARG A 171 7.09 -16.03 6.59
C ARG A 171 8.19 -15.58 5.63
N ILE A 172 8.34 -16.34 4.54
CA ILE A 172 9.17 -16.01 3.37
C ILE A 172 8.24 -15.71 2.20
N PHE A 173 8.41 -14.54 1.60
CA PHE A 173 7.50 -14.02 0.60
C PHE A 173 7.96 -14.36 -0.82
N ILE A 174 7.02 -14.73 -1.67
CA ILE A 174 7.21 -14.89 -3.10
C ILE A 174 6.61 -13.67 -3.79
N CYS A 175 7.45 -12.91 -4.50
CA CYS A 175 7.03 -11.73 -5.24
C CYS A 175 6.23 -12.06 -6.52
N SER A 176 5.48 -11.06 -6.98
CA SER A 176 4.78 -11.05 -8.26
C SER A 176 5.18 -9.80 -9.06
N SER A 177 4.73 -9.72 -10.32
CA SER A 177 4.79 -8.48 -11.09
C SER A 177 4.13 -7.31 -10.36
N ASP A 178 3.02 -7.60 -9.69
CA ASP A 178 2.17 -6.61 -9.04
C ASP A 178 2.78 -6.18 -7.71
N HIS A 179 3.56 -7.04 -7.04
CA HIS A 179 4.18 -6.75 -5.75
C HIS A 179 5.69 -7.05 -5.82
N PRO A 180 6.48 -6.13 -6.40
CA PRO A 180 7.89 -6.37 -6.71
C PRO A 180 8.79 -6.27 -5.47
N ARG A 181 9.86 -7.09 -5.46
CA ARG A 181 10.85 -7.13 -4.38
C ARG A 181 11.51 -5.79 -4.09
N LYS A 182 11.69 -4.96 -5.12
CA LYS A 182 12.35 -3.64 -5.06
C LYS A 182 11.72 -2.66 -4.06
N LEU A 183 10.49 -2.93 -3.59
CA LEU A 183 9.82 -2.14 -2.55
C LEU A 183 10.50 -2.23 -1.17
N PHE A 184 11.20 -3.33 -0.87
CA PHE A 184 11.61 -3.69 0.48
C PHE A 184 13.13 -3.74 0.67
N PRO A 185 13.85 -2.61 0.63
CA PRO A 185 15.30 -2.59 0.83
C PRO A 185 15.70 -3.25 2.15
N GLY A 186 16.82 -3.99 2.16
CA GLY A 186 17.37 -4.61 3.39
C GLY A 186 16.65 -5.87 3.90
N LEU A 187 15.56 -6.31 3.25
CA LEU A 187 14.82 -7.52 3.66
C LEU A 187 15.15 -8.75 2.81
N ASP A 188 16.36 -8.88 2.24
CA ASP A 188 16.67 -9.96 1.27
C ASP A 188 16.45 -11.37 1.85
N HIS A 189 16.72 -11.53 3.14
CA HIS A 189 16.47 -12.72 3.94
C HIS A 189 14.97 -13.10 4.11
N ARG A 190 14.02 -12.24 3.69
CA ARG A 190 12.57 -12.46 3.81
C ARG A 190 11.88 -12.84 2.52
N PHE A 191 12.62 -12.88 1.41
CA PHE A 191 12.05 -13.12 0.10
C PHE A 191 12.70 -14.32 -0.58
N LEU A 192 11.89 -15.09 -1.28
CA LEU A 192 12.36 -16.13 -2.18
C LEU A 192 13.26 -15.50 -3.24
N ASP A 193 14.34 -16.19 -3.56
CA ASP A 193 15.26 -15.80 -4.60
C ASP A 193 14.57 -15.59 -5.96
N GLU A 194 14.74 -14.40 -6.56
CA GLU A 194 14.11 -14.02 -7.83
C GLU A 194 14.85 -14.60 -9.06
N THR A 195 16.06 -15.13 -8.91
CA THR A 195 16.84 -15.67 -10.04
C THR A 195 16.51 -17.14 -10.34
N LEU A 196 15.53 -17.72 -9.67
CA LEU A 196 15.17 -19.13 -9.82
C LEU A 196 14.48 -19.39 -11.16
N ASP A 197 14.66 -20.60 -11.68
CA ASP A 197 13.95 -21.06 -12.86
C ASP A 197 12.42 -21.03 -12.64
N ALA A 198 11.68 -20.66 -13.69
CA ALA A 198 10.23 -20.53 -13.65
C ALA A 198 9.52 -21.81 -13.19
N GLU A 199 10.09 -22.99 -13.47
CA GLU A 199 9.55 -24.27 -13.02
C GLU A 199 9.62 -24.42 -11.48
N ILE A 200 10.76 -24.05 -10.88
CA ILE A 200 10.95 -24.09 -9.41
C ILE A 200 10.01 -23.07 -8.76
N ILE A 201 9.99 -21.84 -9.26
CA ILE A 201 9.08 -20.77 -8.77
C ILE A 201 7.63 -21.25 -8.86
N GLY A 202 7.21 -21.86 -9.96
CA GLY A 202 5.86 -22.40 -10.14
C GLY A 202 5.49 -23.40 -9.03
N LYS A 203 6.35 -24.39 -8.77
CA LYS A 203 6.13 -25.39 -7.71
C LYS A 203 6.14 -24.78 -6.31
N LEU A 204 7.01 -23.81 -6.04
CA LEU A 204 7.05 -23.11 -4.74
C LEU A 204 5.83 -22.20 -4.53
N LYS A 205 5.26 -21.61 -5.59
CA LYS A 205 3.97 -20.92 -5.55
C LYS A 205 2.83 -21.89 -5.23
N GLU A 206 2.83 -23.10 -5.80
CA GLU A 206 1.88 -24.16 -5.41
C GLU A 206 2.05 -24.53 -3.93
N ALA A 207 3.29 -24.64 -3.43
CA ALA A 207 3.56 -24.91 -2.01
C ALA A 207 3.03 -23.80 -1.09
N ALA A 208 3.19 -22.54 -1.48
CA ALA A 208 2.67 -21.39 -0.74
C ALA A 208 1.14 -21.42 -0.63
N LYS A 209 0.44 -21.81 -1.70
CA LYS A 209 -1.03 -21.95 -1.70
C LYS A 209 -1.54 -23.08 -0.81
N GLN A 210 -0.73 -24.11 -0.55
CA GLN A 210 -1.08 -25.21 0.34
C GLN A 210 -0.81 -24.90 1.82
N GLU A 211 -0.17 -23.77 2.13
CA GLU A 211 0.12 -23.31 3.50
C GLU A 211 0.86 -24.37 4.37
N CYS A 212 1.63 -25.25 3.73
CA CYS A 212 2.34 -26.34 4.39
C CYS A 212 3.81 -26.02 4.71
N THR A 213 4.28 -24.83 4.33
CA THR A 213 5.62 -24.30 4.56
C THR A 213 5.52 -22.81 4.91
N GLN A 214 6.64 -22.15 5.22
CA GLN A 214 6.68 -20.73 5.54
C GLN A 214 6.48 -19.81 4.33
N LEU A 215 6.39 -20.39 3.12
CA LEU A 215 6.21 -19.64 1.89
C LEU A 215 4.84 -19.01 1.82
N ARG A 216 4.80 -17.74 1.43
CA ARG A 216 3.55 -17.00 1.21
C ARG A 216 3.64 -16.16 -0.05
N LEU A 217 2.56 -16.11 -0.82
CA LEU A 217 2.45 -15.15 -1.91
C LEU A 217 2.29 -13.76 -1.31
N LEU A 218 3.17 -12.83 -1.68
CA LEU A 218 3.06 -11.45 -1.22
C LEU A 218 1.72 -10.86 -1.70
N CYS A 219 1.04 -10.14 -0.82
CA CYS A 219 -0.18 -9.39 -1.16
C CYS A 219 -0.13 -7.96 -0.60
N GLU A 220 -1.07 -7.12 -1.02
CA GLU A 220 -1.18 -5.71 -0.62
C GLU A 220 -1.20 -5.50 0.91
N ASP A 221 -1.89 -6.36 1.65
CA ASP A 221 -2.01 -6.26 3.11
C ASP A 221 -0.65 -6.44 3.83
N ASP A 222 0.27 -7.19 3.22
CA ASP A 222 1.60 -7.42 3.79
C ASP A 222 2.52 -6.22 3.59
N VAL A 223 2.28 -5.43 2.54
CA VAL A 223 3.19 -4.35 2.10
C VAL A 223 3.39 -3.30 3.17
N ALA A 224 2.35 -2.88 3.88
CA ALA A 224 2.48 -1.86 4.92
C ALA A 224 3.44 -2.32 6.05
N SER A 225 3.27 -3.55 6.51
CA SER A 225 4.10 -4.13 7.57
C SER A 225 5.54 -4.39 7.12
N LEU A 226 5.73 -4.82 5.88
CA LEU A 226 7.04 -5.11 5.30
C LEU A 226 7.79 -3.83 4.96
N LEU A 227 7.11 -2.80 4.43
CA LEU A 227 7.72 -1.49 4.24
C LEU A 227 8.21 -0.94 5.57
N GLN A 228 7.42 -1.04 6.63
CA GLN A 228 7.86 -0.58 7.96
C GLN A 228 9.12 -1.31 8.45
N GLN A 229 9.23 -2.61 8.21
CA GLN A 229 10.40 -3.42 8.58
C GLN A 229 11.62 -3.16 7.68
N ALA A 230 11.39 -2.78 6.42
CA ALA A 230 12.44 -2.50 5.44
C ALA A 230 13.13 -1.15 5.68
N LEU A 231 12.52 -0.24 6.44
CA LEU A 231 13.12 1.06 6.71
C LEU A 231 14.22 0.95 7.77
N PRO A 232 15.29 1.76 7.65
CA PRO A 232 16.35 1.85 8.66
C PRO A 232 15.80 2.12 10.07
N SER A 233 16.39 1.47 11.07
CA SER A 233 15.90 1.54 12.46
C SER A 233 15.92 2.96 13.04
N GLU A 234 16.88 3.80 12.62
CA GLU A 234 16.96 5.22 12.99
C GLU A 234 15.75 6.03 12.52
N TRP A 235 15.01 5.57 11.50
CA TRP A 235 13.82 6.25 10.99
C TRP A 235 12.59 6.04 11.88
N GLY A 236 12.71 5.29 12.98
CA GLY A 236 11.62 5.04 13.93
C GLY A 236 11.24 6.26 14.79
N LYS A 237 12.09 7.30 14.88
CA LYS A 237 11.90 8.45 15.80
C LYS A 237 11.72 9.78 15.04
N GLY A 238 11.24 10.82 15.73
CA GLY A 238 11.13 12.18 15.19
C GLY A 238 10.03 12.41 14.16
N ASN A 239 9.87 13.64 13.67
CA ASN A 239 8.91 13.99 12.62
C ASN A 239 9.48 13.88 11.20
N THR A 240 10.80 13.96 11.09
CA THR A 240 11.57 13.95 9.84
C THR A 240 12.80 13.07 10.02
N VAL A 241 13.30 12.51 8.92
CA VAL A 241 14.50 11.66 8.89
C VAL A 241 15.43 12.14 7.77
N SER A 242 16.73 11.90 7.97
CA SER A 242 17.77 12.23 6.99
C SER A 242 18.06 11.00 6.15
N TRP A 243 17.84 11.10 4.84
CA TRP A 243 18.04 10.02 3.88
C TRP A 243 19.24 10.32 2.98
N TYR A 244 20.18 9.38 2.92
CA TYR A 244 21.42 9.47 2.15
C TYR A 244 21.41 8.42 1.03
N PRO A 245 20.76 8.70 -0.11
CA PRO A 245 20.53 7.69 -1.15
C PRO A 245 21.77 7.30 -1.96
N GLU A 246 22.80 8.14 -1.97
CA GLU A 246 24.05 7.92 -2.72
C GLU A 246 25.19 7.40 -1.82
N ASP A 247 24.93 7.28 -0.51
CA ASP A 247 25.93 6.93 0.49
C ASP A 247 25.72 5.47 0.92
N ARG A 248 26.73 4.64 0.65
CA ARG A 248 26.68 3.20 0.96
C ARG A 248 26.91 2.90 2.44
N ASP A 249 27.50 3.81 3.20
CA ASP A 249 27.88 3.57 4.59
C ASP A 249 26.66 3.59 5.52
N HIS A 250 25.57 4.22 5.09
CA HIS A 250 24.34 4.36 5.87
C HIS A 250 23.35 3.20 5.69
N ASN A 251 23.58 2.26 4.77
CA ASN A 251 22.62 1.20 4.41
C ASN A 251 21.19 1.73 4.12
N HIS A 252 21.11 2.96 3.61
CA HIS A 252 19.85 3.60 3.27
C HIS A 252 19.31 3.12 1.91
N PRO A 253 17.99 3.20 1.68
CA PRO A 253 17.42 2.87 0.37
C PRO A 253 18.04 3.72 -0.76
N PRO A 254 18.23 3.18 -1.98
CA PRO A 254 18.79 3.94 -3.09
C PRO A 254 17.79 4.98 -3.62
N ARG A 255 18.27 6.02 -4.31
CA ARG A 255 17.40 7.15 -4.76
C ARG A 255 16.17 6.72 -5.56
N GLU A 256 16.28 5.68 -6.38
CA GLU A 256 15.19 5.18 -7.22
C GLU A 256 14.10 4.46 -6.40
N TRP A 257 14.41 3.98 -5.19
CA TRP A 257 13.46 3.26 -4.33
C TRP A 257 12.20 4.09 -4.07
N ILE A 258 12.34 5.38 -3.74
CA ILE A 258 11.18 6.22 -3.41
C ILE A 258 10.23 6.37 -4.61
N ARG A 259 10.75 6.35 -5.83
CA ARG A 259 9.96 6.40 -7.06
C ARG A 259 9.20 5.10 -7.28
N VAL A 260 9.85 3.96 -7.04
CA VAL A 260 9.21 2.63 -7.09
C VAL A 260 8.08 2.54 -6.06
N VAL A 261 8.32 2.99 -4.82
CA VAL A 261 7.29 3.03 -3.77
C VAL A 261 6.11 3.89 -4.20
N TRP A 262 6.34 5.14 -4.62
CA TRP A 262 5.23 6.01 -4.99
C TRP A 262 4.48 5.56 -6.25
N LYS A 263 5.16 4.95 -7.22
CA LYS A 263 4.50 4.32 -8.36
C LYS A 263 3.57 3.20 -7.90
N TYR A 264 4.05 2.32 -7.02
CA TYR A 264 3.25 1.24 -6.46
C TYR A 264 2.04 1.77 -5.66
N LEU A 265 2.23 2.82 -4.86
CA LEU A 265 1.13 3.45 -4.12
C LEU A 265 0.06 4.06 -5.03
N GLN A 266 0.44 4.62 -6.18
CA GLN A 266 -0.53 5.14 -7.16
C GLN A 266 -1.42 4.04 -7.75
N GLU A 267 -0.89 2.83 -7.90
CA GLU A 267 -1.60 1.69 -8.50
C GLU A 267 -2.47 0.95 -7.47
N HIS A 268 -1.96 0.74 -6.25
CA HIS A 268 -2.60 -0.12 -5.24
C HIS A 268 -3.21 0.63 -4.04
N PHE A 269 -2.79 1.88 -3.75
CA PHE A 269 -3.20 2.64 -2.56
C PHE A 269 -3.90 3.96 -2.94
N THR A 270 -4.92 3.87 -3.80
CA THR A 270 -5.54 5.04 -4.45
C THR A 270 -6.33 5.97 -3.52
N THR A 271 -6.74 5.52 -2.32
CA THR A 271 -7.53 6.32 -1.38
C THR A 271 -6.73 6.82 -0.18
N ALA A 272 -7.21 7.90 0.46
CA ALA A 272 -6.60 8.41 1.69
C ALA A 272 -6.67 7.40 2.84
N LYS A 273 -7.68 6.52 2.85
CA LYS A 273 -7.80 5.44 3.85
C LYS A 273 -6.70 4.40 3.65
N ASP A 274 -6.34 4.08 2.42
CA ASP A 274 -5.31 3.07 2.12
C ASP A 274 -3.93 3.60 2.46
N ILE A 275 -3.58 4.83 2.06
CA ILE A 275 -2.31 5.46 2.45
C ILE A 275 -2.17 5.54 3.98
N ARG A 276 -3.26 5.76 4.71
CA ARG A 276 -3.23 5.73 6.19
C ARG A 276 -2.87 4.36 6.77
N ARG A 277 -3.09 3.24 6.06
CA ARG A 277 -2.69 1.89 6.51
C ARG A 277 -1.18 1.72 6.56
N LEU A 278 -0.44 2.48 5.74
CA LEU A 278 1.02 2.53 5.80
C LEU A 278 1.51 3.10 7.14
N GLY A 279 0.65 3.76 7.91
CA GLY A 279 1.04 4.43 9.15
C GLY A 279 1.90 5.67 8.88
N ASN A 280 2.63 6.11 9.90
CA ASN A 280 3.42 7.35 9.83
C ASN A 280 4.82 7.10 9.20
N LEU A 281 4.90 6.38 8.08
CA LEU A 281 6.19 6.13 7.41
C LEU A 281 6.75 7.43 6.80
N PRO A 282 8.06 7.67 6.91
CA PRO A 282 8.72 8.83 6.31
C PRO A 282 8.89 8.66 4.79
N LEU A 283 7.81 8.86 4.02
CA LEU A 283 7.80 8.67 2.56
C LEU A 283 7.67 9.97 1.76
N ILE A 284 7.53 11.13 2.41
CA ILE A 284 7.36 12.42 1.72
C ILE A 284 8.71 13.17 1.69
N PRO A 285 9.38 13.31 0.55
CA PRO A 285 10.61 14.10 0.45
C PRO A 285 10.32 15.61 0.46
N LEU A 286 11.09 16.37 1.24
CA LEU A 286 10.96 17.83 1.33
C LEU A 286 11.75 18.57 0.24
N ASN A 287 12.89 18.00 -0.17
CA ASN A 287 13.72 18.52 -1.24
C ASN A 287 14.56 17.38 -1.80
N MET A 288 14.26 16.95 -3.03
CA MET A 288 14.98 15.87 -3.69
C MET A 288 16.36 16.30 -4.20
N SER A 289 16.66 17.60 -4.23
CA SER A 289 17.89 18.16 -4.78
C SER A 289 19.01 18.35 -3.74
N GLN A 290 18.70 18.17 -2.44
CA GLN A 290 19.66 18.31 -1.33
C GLN A 290 20.17 16.94 -0.85
N THR A 291 21.38 16.91 -0.29
CA THR A 291 21.92 15.75 0.44
C THR A 291 22.28 16.16 1.89
N PRO A 292 21.80 15.45 2.93
CA PRO A 292 20.80 14.38 2.88
C PRO A 292 19.44 14.90 2.42
N VAL A 293 18.69 14.06 1.71
CA VAL A 293 17.27 14.29 1.42
C VAL A 293 16.51 14.17 2.74
N ILE A 294 15.74 15.19 3.11
CA ILE A 294 14.90 15.11 4.31
C ILE A 294 13.54 14.52 3.93
N LEU A 295 13.18 13.40 4.56
CA LEU A 295 11.86 12.78 4.44
C LEU A 295 10.99 13.13 5.66
N THR A 296 9.73 13.49 5.42
CA THR A 296 8.71 13.67 6.45
C THR A 296 7.69 12.54 6.41
N ARG A 297 7.03 12.32 7.55
CA ARG A 297 6.04 11.25 7.73
C ARG A 297 4.72 11.53 7.00
N LEU A 298 4.08 10.46 6.52
CA LEU A 298 2.71 10.45 6.04
C LEU A 298 1.73 10.66 7.22
N CYS A 299 1.51 11.92 7.61
CA CYS A 299 0.60 12.26 8.69
C CYS A 299 -0.73 12.80 8.17
N TYR A 300 -1.82 12.34 8.77
CA TYR A 300 -3.16 12.91 8.61
C TYR A 300 -3.74 13.26 9.99
N PRO A 301 -4.12 14.53 10.25
CA PRO A 301 -4.03 15.67 9.34
C PRO A 301 -2.57 16.18 9.18
N SER A 302 -2.25 16.79 8.03
CA SER A 302 -0.88 17.13 7.65
C SER A 302 -0.48 18.59 7.96
N ARG A 303 0.80 18.78 8.31
CA ARG A 303 1.46 20.10 8.46
C ARG A 303 2.36 20.47 7.28
N VAL A 304 2.43 19.60 6.26
CA VAL A 304 3.30 19.78 5.11
C VAL A 304 2.61 20.71 4.12
N VAL A 305 3.32 21.72 3.62
CA VAL A 305 2.86 22.64 2.59
C VAL A 305 3.87 22.68 1.45
N VAL A 306 3.40 22.52 0.22
CA VAL A 306 4.21 22.71 -0.98
C VAL A 306 4.54 24.19 -1.14
N LYS A 307 5.81 24.52 -1.41
CA LYS A 307 6.27 25.88 -1.66
C LYS A 307 5.81 26.41 -3.01
N ARG A 308 5.83 25.57 -4.05
CA ARG A 308 5.43 25.92 -5.41
C ARG A 308 4.57 24.82 -6.05
N LEU A 309 3.39 25.18 -6.51
CA LEU A 309 2.50 24.30 -7.25
C LEU A 309 1.78 25.09 -8.34
N ASN A 310 1.90 24.65 -9.60
CA ASN A 310 1.36 25.36 -10.76
C ASN A 310 1.82 26.84 -10.77
N ASN A 311 0.85 27.78 -10.79
CA ASN A 311 1.10 29.22 -10.77
C ASN A 311 1.13 29.83 -9.35
N GLU A 312 1.03 29.01 -8.30
CA GLU A 312 1.01 29.47 -6.91
C GLU A 312 2.33 29.17 -6.23
N CYS A 313 2.87 30.14 -5.50
CA CYS A 313 4.15 30.01 -4.82
C CYS A 313 4.18 30.83 -3.52
N LEU A 314 4.74 30.23 -2.48
CA LEU A 314 5.10 30.90 -1.24
C LEU A 314 6.48 31.55 -1.41
N ASP A 315 6.57 32.85 -1.20
CA ASP A 315 7.86 33.53 -1.14
C ASP A 315 8.70 33.04 0.05
N ASP A 316 10.02 33.26 0.01
CA ASP A 316 10.93 32.80 1.06
C ASP A 316 10.64 33.42 2.42
N THR A 317 10.10 34.64 2.44
CA THR A 317 9.76 35.33 3.69
C THR A 317 8.62 34.61 4.38
N LEU A 318 7.56 34.29 3.64
CA LEU A 318 6.38 33.58 4.12
C LEU A 318 6.73 32.13 4.46
N ALA A 319 7.51 31.43 3.63
CA ALA A 319 8.00 30.09 3.94
C ALA A 319 8.75 30.07 5.29
N ASN A 320 9.67 31.01 5.51
CA ASN A 320 10.40 31.14 6.77
C ASN A 320 9.50 31.43 7.98
N VAL A 321 8.43 32.22 7.80
CA VAL A 321 7.42 32.46 8.85
C VAL A 321 6.67 31.17 9.18
N LEU A 322 6.18 30.46 8.15
CA LEU A 322 5.42 29.23 8.32
C LEU A 322 6.26 28.13 8.96
N THR A 323 7.54 28.02 8.61
CA THR A 323 8.48 27.12 9.29
C THR A 323 8.63 27.47 10.78
N LYS A 324 8.75 28.75 11.13
CA LYS A 324 8.78 29.19 12.55
C LYS A 324 7.47 28.91 13.29
N LEU A 325 6.35 28.86 12.56
CA LEU A 325 5.04 28.45 13.06
C LEU A 325 4.87 26.92 13.12
N GLY A 326 5.90 26.14 12.82
CA GLY A 326 5.92 24.67 12.95
C GLY A 326 5.35 23.90 11.76
N LEU A 327 5.12 24.58 10.62
CA LEU A 327 4.79 23.93 9.36
C LEU A 327 6.06 23.39 8.70
N VAL A 328 5.88 22.36 7.89
CA VAL A 328 6.96 21.74 7.12
C VAL A 328 6.83 22.18 5.68
N ILE A 329 7.81 22.93 5.18
CA ILE A 329 7.79 23.42 3.80
C ILE A 329 8.50 22.41 2.90
N MET A 330 7.78 21.92 1.89
CA MET A 330 8.32 21.11 0.82
C MET A 330 8.70 22.02 -0.34
N ASN A 331 9.99 22.11 -0.64
CA ASN A 331 10.50 23.03 -1.67
C ASN A 331 10.09 22.58 -3.08
N ASP A 332 10.20 21.28 -3.35
CA ASP A 332 9.90 20.68 -4.64
C ASP A 332 8.79 19.64 -4.46
N TYR A 333 7.67 19.78 -5.18
CA TYR A 333 6.63 18.75 -5.24
C TYR A 333 6.96 17.77 -6.36
N PRO A 334 7.43 16.54 -6.05
CA PRO A 334 7.96 15.66 -7.08
C PRO A 334 6.84 15.13 -7.99
N THR A 335 7.15 15.00 -9.29
CA THR A 335 6.21 14.49 -10.29
C THR A 335 5.73 13.06 -9.98
N PHE A 336 6.57 12.21 -9.41
CA PHE A 336 6.17 10.87 -8.99
C PHE A 336 5.22 10.86 -7.79
N ILE A 337 4.96 11.98 -7.13
CA ILE A 337 3.92 12.12 -6.09
C ILE A 337 2.70 12.84 -6.66
N SER A 338 2.90 13.80 -7.58
CA SER A 338 1.83 14.64 -8.12
C SER A 338 0.71 13.89 -8.81
N HIS A 339 0.98 12.69 -9.34
CA HIS A 339 -0.01 11.84 -10.00
C HIS A 339 -0.90 11.06 -9.02
N HIS A 340 -0.58 11.04 -7.73
CA HIS A 340 -1.35 10.28 -6.76
C HIS A 340 -2.66 11.00 -6.39
N PRO A 341 -3.84 10.38 -6.58
CA PRO A 341 -5.14 11.04 -6.44
C PRO A 341 -5.45 11.50 -5.00
N ALA A 342 -4.97 10.78 -4.00
CA ALA A 342 -5.29 11.03 -2.60
C ALA A 342 -4.17 11.66 -1.75
N VAL A 343 -3.11 12.23 -2.33
CA VAL A 343 -1.98 12.82 -1.56
C VAL A 343 -2.10 14.32 -1.36
N LEU A 344 -2.40 15.04 -2.45
CA LEU A 344 -2.60 16.48 -2.39
C LEU A 344 -3.88 16.79 -1.60
N GLU A 345 -3.83 17.84 -0.80
CA GLU A 345 -4.88 18.29 0.14
C GLU A 345 -5.15 17.42 1.38
N THR A 346 -4.53 16.24 1.48
CA THR A 346 -4.71 15.30 2.59
C THR A 346 -3.43 15.11 3.41
N PHE A 347 -2.34 14.70 2.74
CA PHE A 347 -1.03 14.47 3.33
C PHE A 347 -0.03 15.56 2.97
N VAL A 348 -0.29 16.32 1.91
CA VAL A 348 0.48 17.49 1.51
C VAL A 348 -0.49 18.60 1.11
N ASN A 349 -0.38 19.77 1.70
CA ASN A 349 -1.25 20.90 1.39
C ASN A 349 -0.66 21.77 0.26
N PRO A 350 -1.50 22.32 -0.64
CA PRO A 350 -1.05 23.27 -1.65
C PRO A 350 -0.56 24.60 -1.04
N PRO A 351 0.21 25.42 -1.78
CA PRO A 351 0.65 26.76 -1.35
C PRO A 351 -0.50 27.78 -1.20
N SER A 352 -1.74 27.39 -1.48
CA SER A 352 -2.90 28.27 -1.36
C SER A 352 -3.18 28.65 0.09
N ALA A 353 -3.83 29.81 0.31
CA ALA A 353 -4.18 30.27 1.65
C ALA A 353 -5.01 29.22 2.43
N GLN A 354 -5.92 28.52 1.76
CA GLN A 354 -6.69 27.43 2.36
C GLN A 354 -5.79 26.25 2.77
N GLY A 355 -4.85 25.84 1.92
CA GLY A 355 -3.90 24.76 2.24
C GLY A 355 -3.00 25.10 3.42
N VAL A 356 -2.46 26.33 3.44
CA VAL A 356 -1.65 26.84 4.56
C VAL A 356 -2.46 26.87 5.85
N LEU A 357 -3.70 27.34 5.83
CA LEU A 357 -4.55 27.42 7.01
C LEU A 357 -4.94 26.04 7.53
N LYS A 358 -5.26 25.09 6.64
CA LYS A 358 -5.46 23.67 7.00
C LYS A 358 -4.23 23.12 7.75
N ALA A 359 -3.02 23.33 7.22
CA ALA A 359 -1.78 22.90 7.86
C ALA A 359 -1.52 23.61 9.21
N MET A 360 -1.89 24.88 9.31
CA MET A 360 -1.74 25.68 10.53
C MET A 360 -2.63 25.23 11.67
N VAL A 361 -3.88 24.84 11.40
CA VAL A 361 -4.79 24.30 12.42
C VAL A 361 -4.13 23.10 13.12
N VAL A 362 -3.47 22.22 12.35
CA VAL A 362 -2.73 21.07 12.87
C VAL A 362 -1.48 21.47 13.65
N SER A 363 -0.79 22.55 13.26
CA SER A 363 0.37 23.04 13.99
C SER A 363 -0.01 23.69 15.33
N SER A 364 -1.09 24.48 15.34
CA SER A 364 -1.52 25.25 16.51
C SER A 364 -1.91 24.38 17.71
N SER A 365 -2.47 23.19 17.48
CA SER A 365 -2.81 22.24 18.54
C SER A 365 -1.57 21.65 19.24
N LYS A 366 -0.38 21.81 18.64
CA LYS A 366 0.91 21.37 19.18
C LYS A 366 1.75 22.53 19.73
N MET A 367 1.26 23.77 19.70
CA MET A 367 1.96 24.95 20.21
C MET A 367 1.49 25.31 21.62
N THR A 368 2.41 25.77 22.47
CA THR A 368 2.08 26.37 23.77
C THR A 368 1.26 27.64 23.58
N THR A 369 0.19 27.80 24.37
CA THR A 369 -0.72 28.95 24.33
C THR A 369 0.06 30.27 24.35
N GLY A 370 -0.16 31.14 23.36
CA GLY A 370 0.50 32.46 23.25
C GLY A 370 1.74 32.55 22.34
N LYS A 371 2.33 31.43 21.90
CA LYS A 371 3.49 31.47 20.98
C LYS A 371 3.10 31.89 19.55
N LEU A 372 1.90 31.51 19.12
CA LEU A 372 1.33 31.89 17.82
C LEU A 372 1.06 33.40 17.74
N SER A 373 0.49 33.99 18.80
CA SER A 373 0.26 35.44 18.86
C SER A 373 1.56 36.24 18.91
N GLU A 374 2.59 35.75 19.59
CA GLU A 374 3.89 36.42 19.63
C GLU A 374 4.60 36.42 18.27
N ILE A 375 4.61 35.29 17.56
CA ILE A 375 5.24 35.17 16.24
C ILE A 375 4.51 36.03 15.23
N VAL A 376 3.17 35.94 15.17
CA VAL A 376 2.35 36.77 14.27
C VAL A 376 2.58 38.26 14.56
N ARG A 377 2.56 38.69 15.83
CA ARG A 377 2.84 40.08 16.22
C ARG A 377 4.23 40.57 15.80
N LYS A 378 5.27 39.73 15.93
CA LYS A 378 6.64 40.08 15.48
C LYS A 378 6.71 40.25 13.97
N PHE A 379 5.94 39.47 13.21
CA PHE A 379 5.94 39.52 11.75
C PHE A 379 5.03 40.59 11.15
N SER A 380 3.87 40.90 11.75
CA SER A 380 3.02 42.02 11.33
C SER A 380 3.76 43.36 11.34
N LYS A 381 4.77 43.51 12.21
CA LYS A 381 5.64 44.70 12.25
C LYS A 381 6.65 44.75 11.08
N ARG A 382 6.96 43.61 10.46
CA ARG A 382 8.03 43.45 9.46
C ARG A 382 7.50 43.41 8.02
N CYS A 383 6.29 42.90 7.81
CA CYS A 383 5.65 42.83 6.49
C CYS A 383 4.74 44.04 6.21
N ARG A 384 5.34 45.16 5.81
CA ARG A 384 4.62 46.25 5.09
C ARG A 384 4.91 46.27 3.58
N ARG A 385 5.70 45.31 3.07
CA ARG A 385 6.21 45.32 1.69
C ARG A 385 6.36 43.90 1.13
N SER A 386 5.26 43.26 0.77
CA SER A 386 5.27 42.21 -0.25
C SER A 386 3.89 42.13 -0.89
N SER A 387 3.85 42.24 -2.22
CA SER A 387 2.64 42.25 -3.02
C SER A 387 2.41 40.83 -3.53
N CYS A 388 1.58 40.05 -2.84
CA CYS A 388 1.02 38.81 -3.37
C CYS A 388 -0.39 39.09 -3.91
N GLN A 389 -0.72 38.54 -5.08
CA GLN A 389 -2.03 38.70 -5.72
C GLN A 389 -3.17 38.35 -4.76
N LYS A 390 -4.07 39.31 -4.56
CA LYS A 390 -5.28 39.18 -3.76
C LYS A 390 -6.18 38.11 -4.39
N LYS A 391 -6.49 37.04 -3.67
CA LYS A 391 -7.52 36.06 -4.06
C LYS A 391 -8.49 35.81 -2.91
N LYS A 392 -9.75 35.56 -3.27
CA LYS A 392 -10.91 35.50 -2.38
C LYS A 392 -10.87 34.24 -1.50
N VAL A 393 -10.74 34.41 -0.19
CA VAL A 393 -11.12 33.41 0.82
C VAL A 393 -11.97 34.15 1.87
N TYR A 394 -13.19 33.67 2.10
CA TYR A 394 -14.29 34.44 2.71
C TYR A 394 -14.27 34.36 4.23
N VAL A 395 -14.29 35.50 4.93
CA VAL A 395 -14.57 35.56 6.39
C VAL A 395 -15.13 36.91 6.85
N GLN A 396 -16.28 36.88 7.54
CA GLN A 396 -16.52 37.49 8.86
C GLN A 396 -17.58 36.63 9.58
N ARG A 397 -17.29 36.09 10.77
CA ARG A 397 -18.31 35.47 11.62
C ARG A 397 -19.39 36.54 11.89
N LEU A 398 -20.65 36.26 11.56
CA LEU A 398 -21.80 37.07 12.02
C LEU A 398 -21.84 36.93 13.55
N LEU A 399 -21.12 37.81 14.24
CA LEU A 399 -20.70 37.68 15.64
C LEU A 399 -21.85 37.74 16.68
N SER A 400 -23.11 37.63 16.27
CA SER A 400 -24.23 37.57 17.21
C SER A 400 -25.31 36.55 16.86
N LEU A 401 -25.07 35.62 15.93
CA LEU A 401 -25.96 34.47 15.72
C LEU A 401 -25.29 33.21 16.25
N SER A 402 -25.46 32.94 17.54
CA SER A 402 -25.08 31.67 18.17
C SER A 402 -25.81 30.44 17.58
N GLN A 403 -26.78 30.64 16.68
CA GLN A 403 -27.64 29.61 16.11
C GLN A 403 -27.45 29.39 14.59
N PHE A 404 -26.51 30.08 13.93
CA PHE A 404 -26.37 29.99 12.47
C PHE A 404 -24.90 29.78 12.04
N SER A 405 -24.61 28.59 11.51
CA SER A 405 -23.33 28.26 10.89
C SER A 405 -23.52 28.14 9.38
N PRO A 406 -22.81 28.94 8.56
CA PRO A 406 -22.80 28.74 7.11
C PRO A 406 -22.32 27.32 6.79
N LYS A 407 -22.91 26.68 5.77
CA LYS A 407 -22.56 25.28 5.39
C LYS A 407 -21.22 25.16 4.63
N ARG A 408 -20.40 26.21 4.62
CA ARG A 408 -19.04 26.23 4.09
C ARG A 408 -18.04 26.36 5.24
N ASP A 409 -16.86 25.76 5.07
CA ASP A 409 -15.75 25.92 5.99
C ASP A 409 -15.25 27.38 6.00
N LEU A 410 -15.68 28.16 6.99
CA LEU A 410 -15.25 29.54 7.20
C LEU A 410 -14.24 29.60 8.34
N ILE A 411 -13.21 30.44 8.18
CA ILE A 411 -12.09 30.57 9.12
C ILE A 411 -12.39 31.73 10.06
N ASP A 412 -12.23 31.60 11.38
CA ASP A 412 -12.51 32.70 12.33
C ASP A 412 -11.35 33.73 12.38
N ILE A 413 -11.60 34.99 12.01
CA ILE A 413 -10.63 36.10 12.08
C ILE A 413 -10.92 37.14 13.16
N THR A 414 -11.75 36.84 14.15
CA THR A 414 -12.13 37.80 15.20
C THR A 414 -10.93 38.34 15.99
N GLN A 415 -9.87 37.54 16.09
CA GLN A 415 -8.60 37.89 16.72
C GLN A 415 -7.68 38.70 15.79
N ASP A 416 -7.00 39.73 16.30
CA ASP A 416 -6.11 40.59 15.49
C ASP A 416 -4.91 39.86 14.88
N ASN A 417 -4.48 38.76 15.51
CA ASN A 417 -3.45 37.87 14.97
C ASN A 417 -3.98 37.12 13.74
N SER A 418 -5.24 36.66 13.77
CA SER A 418 -5.87 36.00 12.64
C SER A 418 -6.08 36.97 11.46
N LYS A 419 -6.41 38.24 11.73
CA LYS A 419 -6.48 39.31 10.70
C LYS A 419 -5.12 39.57 10.07
N SER A 420 -4.07 39.67 10.88
CA SER A 420 -2.70 39.88 10.41
C SER A 420 -2.22 38.73 9.53
N LEU A 421 -2.51 37.49 9.92
CA LEU A 421 -2.19 36.29 9.16
C LEU A 421 -2.98 36.22 7.85
N ALA A 422 -4.28 36.52 7.87
CA ALA A 422 -5.10 36.58 6.66
C ALA A 422 -4.54 37.61 5.66
N HIS A 423 -4.11 38.77 6.15
CA HIS A 423 -3.44 39.78 5.32
C HIS A 423 -2.10 39.28 4.76
N LEU A 424 -1.29 38.57 5.55
CA LEU A 424 -0.03 37.96 5.08
C LEU A 424 -0.25 36.90 4.00
N LEU A 425 -1.36 36.16 4.08
CA LEU A 425 -1.74 35.14 3.11
C LEU A 425 -2.48 35.71 1.88
N GLY A 426 -2.62 37.03 1.76
CA GLY A 426 -3.32 37.68 0.64
C GLY A 426 -4.84 37.41 0.62
N VAL A 427 -5.41 37.00 1.76
CA VAL A 427 -6.83 36.68 1.91
C VAL A 427 -7.65 37.97 2.00
N MET A 428 -8.65 38.11 1.13
CA MET A 428 -9.61 39.22 1.22
C MET A 428 -10.66 38.96 2.30
N VAL A 429 -10.61 39.77 3.36
CA VAL A 429 -11.63 39.82 4.41
C VAL A 429 -12.88 40.50 3.88
N LEU A 430 -14.03 39.83 3.94
CA LEU A 430 -15.31 40.41 3.51
C LEU A 430 -16.01 41.11 4.65
N LYS A 431 -16.71 42.20 4.33
CA LYS A 431 -17.65 42.83 5.27
C LYS A 431 -18.87 41.92 5.49
N PRO A 432 -19.59 42.04 6.62
CA PRO A 432 -20.76 41.20 6.90
C PRO A 432 -21.86 41.31 5.81
N THR A 433 -22.04 42.49 5.23
CA THR A 433 -22.97 42.73 4.12
C THR A 433 -22.55 42.02 2.83
N GLU A 434 -21.25 41.99 2.54
CA GLU A 434 -20.70 41.27 1.38
C GLU A 434 -20.80 39.75 1.55
N LEU A 435 -20.62 39.25 2.79
CA LEU A 435 -20.79 37.84 3.11
C LEU A 435 -22.25 37.39 2.93
N LEU A 436 -23.20 38.20 3.43
CA LEU A 436 -24.63 37.94 3.27
C LEU A 436 -25.01 37.88 1.79
N CYS A 437 -24.59 38.87 0.98
CA CYS A 437 -24.90 38.92 -0.44
C CYS A 437 -24.21 37.84 -1.28
N GLN A 438 -22.94 37.54 -1.01
CA GLN A 438 -22.15 36.65 -1.87
C GLN A 438 -22.22 35.17 -1.47
N VAL A 439 -22.62 34.86 -0.23
CA VAL A 439 -22.60 33.49 0.30
C VAL A 439 -23.97 33.07 0.81
N VAL A 440 -24.53 33.81 1.77
CA VAL A 440 -25.73 33.36 2.48
C VAL A 440 -26.97 33.44 1.60
N PHE A 441 -27.17 34.55 0.89
CA PHE A 441 -28.34 34.76 0.02
C PHE A 441 -28.39 33.78 -1.17
N PRO A 442 -27.29 33.51 -1.90
CA PRO A 442 -27.28 32.46 -2.92
C PRO A 442 -27.59 31.05 -2.37
N GLU A 443 -27.08 30.72 -1.19
CA GLU A 443 -27.35 29.42 -0.56
C GLU A 443 -28.80 29.25 -0.11
N MET A 444 -29.47 30.35 0.27
CA MET A 444 -30.92 30.37 0.50
C MET A 444 -31.69 30.08 -0.79
N LYS A 445 -31.31 30.68 -1.93
CA LYS A 445 -31.93 30.40 -3.23
C LYS A 445 -31.74 28.94 -3.68
N GLN A 446 -30.64 28.32 -3.25
CA GLN A 446 -30.33 26.91 -3.50
C GLN A 446 -31.03 25.93 -2.54
N GLY A 447 -31.90 26.41 -1.63
CA GLY A 447 -32.68 25.55 -0.73
C GLY A 447 -31.85 24.88 0.38
N LYS A 448 -30.67 25.42 0.72
CA LYS A 448 -29.78 24.80 1.72
C LYS A 448 -30.19 25.04 3.18
N TYR A 449 -31.13 25.93 3.43
CA TYR A 449 -31.61 26.31 4.76
C TYR A 449 -33.08 25.90 4.95
N SER A 450 -33.43 25.47 6.16
CA SER A 450 -34.83 25.19 6.51
C SER A 450 -35.64 26.48 6.62
N GLY A 451 -36.97 26.37 6.59
CA GLY A 451 -37.84 27.53 6.73
C GLY A 451 -37.61 28.33 8.02
N GLU A 452 -37.50 27.64 9.16
CA GLU A 452 -37.24 28.28 10.46
C GLU A 452 -35.88 28.98 10.52
N GLN A 453 -34.86 28.40 9.86
CA GLN A 453 -33.53 29.00 9.76
C GLN A 453 -33.56 30.28 8.92
N ILE A 454 -34.32 30.29 7.83
CA ILE A 454 -34.53 31.47 7.00
C ILE A 454 -35.25 32.55 7.82
N ASP A 455 -36.28 32.19 8.58
CA ASP A 455 -37.07 33.16 9.35
C ASP A 455 -36.26 33.81 10.47
N THR A 456 -35.45 33.02 11.17
CA THR A 456 -34.55 33.51 12.21
C THR A 456 -33.47 34.44 11.63
N LEU A 457 -32.83 34.01 10.53
CA LEU A 457 -31.79 34.79 9.86
C LEU A 457 -32.35 36.11 9.32
N MET A 458 -33.47 36.06 8.61
CA MET A 458 -34.03 37.24 7.95
C MET A 458 -34.62 38.24 8.95
N THR A 459 -35.18 37.77 10.05
CA THR A 459 -35.59 38.65 11.17
C THR A 459 -34.38 39.41 11.71
N TYR A 460 -33.27 38.70 11.94
CA TYR A 460 -32.03 39.34 12.40
C TYR A 460 -31.42 40.29 11.35
N VAL A 461 -31.44 39.92 10.06
CA VAL A 461 -30.93 40.77 8.97
C VAL A 461 -31.74 42.07 8.86
N LEU A 462 -33.07 41.98 8.94
CA LEU A 462 -33.96 43.15 8.87
C LEU A 462 -33.78 44.08 10.09
N ASP A 463 -33.45 43.54 11.26
CA ASP A 463 -33.27 44.29 12.49
C ASP A 463 -31.86 44.90 12.62
N SER A 464 -30.82 44.07 12.47
CA SER A 464 -29.43 44.47 12.71
C SER A 464 -28.77 45.21 11.55
N TYR A 465 -29.28 45.09 10.31
CA TYR A 465 -28.73 45.77 9.12
C TYR A 465 -29.65 46.85 8.55
N ALA A 466 -30.56 47.40 9.36
CA ALA A 466 -31.52 48.43 8.93
C ALA A 466 -30.87 49.72 8.38
N SER A 467 -29.61 50.00 8.74
CA SER A 467 -28.82 51.11 8.17
C SER A 467 -28.26 50.76 6.78
N ASP A 468 -27.68 49.57 6.62
CA ASP A 468 -27.14 49.09 5.35
C ASP A 468 -28.22 48.88 4.28
N ILE A 469 -29.44 48.47 4.69
CA ILE A 469 -30.60 48.38 3.77
C ILE A 469 -30.96 49.75 3.18
N ARG A 470 -30.70 50.85 3.90
CA ARG A 470 -30.97 52.22 3.44
C ARG A 470 -29.85 52.83 2.62
N SER A 471 -28.60 52.53 2.97
CA SER A 471 -27.42 53.17 2.37
C SER A 471 -26.75 52.37 1.26
N ASN A 472 -26.96 51.05 1.21
CA ASN A 472 -26.28 50.15 0.26
C ASN A 472 -27.26 49.59 -0.78
N VAL A 473 -27.26 50.19 -1.98
CA VAL A 473 -28.12 49.82 -3.11
C VAL A 473 -27.97 48.35 -3.50
N ASN A 474 -26.73 47.84 -3.53
CA ASN A 474 -26.46 46.45 -3.90
C ASN A 474 -26.99 45.46 -2.85
N PHE A 475 -26.86 45.79 -1.56
CA PHE A 475 -27.43 44.96 -0.49
C PHE A 475 -28.96 44.90 -0.57
N LYS A 476 -29.59 46.06 -0.79
CA LYS A 476 -31.04 46.18 -0.99
C LYS A 476 -31.55 45.35 -2.17
N GLN A 477 -30.93 45.47 -3.34
CA GLN A 477 -31.31 44.69 -4.54
C GLN A 477 -31.19 43.17 -4.32
N ASN A 478 -30.11 42.73 -3.66
CA ASN A 478 -29.94 41.31 -3.35
C ASN A 478 -30.98 40.81 -2.34
N LEU A 479 -31.39 41.66 -1.39
CA LEU A 479 -32.44 41.36 -0.40
C LEU A 479 -33.83 41.28 -1.03
N GLU A 480 -34.16 42.19 -1.95
CA GLU A 480 -35.45 42.21 -2.69
C GLU A 480 -35.61 40.98 -3.60
N ALA A 481 -34.51 40.52 -4.20
CA ALA A 481 -34.50 39.35 -5.06
C ALA A 481 -34.56 37.99 -4.32
N LEU A 482 -34.82 37.98 -3.00
CA LEU A 482 -34.91 36.76 -2.18
C LEU A 482 -36.36 36.40 -1.88
N ALA A 483 -36.72 35.16 -2.20
CA ALA A 483 -38.00 34.57 -1.82
C ALA A 483 -37.96 34.05 -0.37
N PHE A 484 -37.80 34.96 0.60
CA PHE A 484 -37.65 34.59 2.01
C PHE A 484 -38.93 34.71 2.83
N VAL A 485 -39.95 35.45 2.35
CA VAL A 485 -41.17 35.71 3.12
C VAL A 485 -42.12 34.52 3.02
N SER A 486 -42.55 34.01 4.18
CA SER A 486 -43.47 32.88 4.30
C SER A 486 -44.89 33.27 3.86
N LYS A 487 -45.54 32.41 3.05
CA LYS A 487 -46.97 32.46 2.70
C LYS A 487 -47.64 31.11 2.98
N GLN A 488 -48.97 30.97 2.85
CA GLN A 488 -49.67 29.71 3.15
C GLN A 488 -49.16 28.51 2.31
N ARG A 489 -48.55 28.77 1.15
CA ARG A 489 -47.96 27.74 0.26
C ARG A 489 -46.58 28.19 -0.23
N GLY A 490 -45.53 27.81 0.49
CA GLY A 490 -44.15 28.13 0.12
C GLY A 490 -43.70 29.54 0.53
N ARG A 491 -42.66 30.04 -0.13
CA ARG A 491 -42.04 31.34 0.14
C ARG A 491 -42.00 32.19 -1.12
N VAL A 492 -42.13 33.50 -0.96
CA VAL A 492 -42.14 34.46 -2.09
C VAL A 492 -41.26 35.66 -1.78
N MET A 493 -40.95 36.44 -2.82
CA MET A 493 -40.26 37.71 -2.68
C MET A 493 -41.14 38.69 -1.94
N ALA A 494 -40.53 39.58 -1.16
CA ALA A 494 -41.25 40.63 -0.45
C ALA A 494 -42.03 41.54 -1.43
N SER A 495 -41.51 41.76 -2.64
CA SER A 495 -42.18 42.54 -3.69
C SER A 495 -43.52 41.94 -4.15
N ASP A 496 -43.73 40.63 -3.97
CA ASP A 496 -44.89 39.91 -4.51
C ASP A 496 -46.08 39.86 -3.54
N LEU A 497 -45.94 40.49 -2.37
CA LEU A 497 -46.94 40.48 -1.29
C LEU A 497 -47.49 41.88 -1.02
N PHE A 498 -48.77 41.93 -0.63
CA PHE A 498 -49.42 43.17 -0.20
C PHE A 498 -49.19 43.45 1.29
N ASP A 499 -49.21 44.74 1.66
CA ASP A 499 -49.05 45.14 3.06
C ASP A 499 -50.28 44.68 3.90
N PRO A 500 -50.10 43.76 4.86
CA PRO A 500 -51.15 43.31 5.76
C PRO A 500 -51.67 44.40 6.71
N ARG A 501 -51.08 45.60 6.73
CA ARG A 501 -51.61 46.74 7.51
C ARG A 501 -52.66 47.53 6.75
N ASN A 502 -52.75 47.35 5.42
CA ASN A 502 -53.78 47.99 4.62
C ASN A 502 -55.11 47.23 4.77
N VAL A 503 -56.02 47.80 5.57
CA VAL A 503 -57.33 47.21 5.88
C VAL A 503 -58.16 47.02 4.61
N ILE A 504 -58.04 47.91 3.63
CA ILE A 504 -58.80 47.86 2.37
C ILE A 504 -58.35 46.65 1.52
N LEU A 505 -57.04 46.44 1.37
CA LEU A 505 -56.50 45.29 0.63
C LEU A 505 -56.85 43.97 1.31
N LYS A 506 -56.84 43.93 2.65
CA LYS A 506 -57.28 42.75 3.41
C LYS A 506 -58.75 42.41 3.17
N THR A 507 -59.61 43.40 2.99
CA THR A 507 -61.03 43.18 2.67
C THR A 507 -61.22 42.71 1.23
N ILE A 508 -60.47 43.27 0.27
CA ILE A 508 -60.59 42.93 -1.16
C ILE A 508 -60.05 41.51 -1.43
N PHE A 509 -58.93 41.14 -0.79
CA PHE A 509 -58.23 39.87 -1.04
C PHE A 509 -58.39 38.87 0.11
N ALA A 510 -59.53 38.88 0.81
CA ALA A 510 -59.78 38.14 2.06
C ALA A 510 -59.60 36.61 1.98
N HIS A 511 -59.49 36.05 0.77
CA HIS A 511 -59.32 34.62 0.52
C HIS A 511 -58.15 34.29 -0.42
N GLU A 512 -57.33 35.28 -0.78
CA GLU A 512 -56.17 35.06 -1.64
C GLU A 512 -54.87 34.92 -0.84
N ASN A 513 -53.97 34.06 -1.30
CA ASN A 513 -52.68 33.78 -0.68
C ASN A 513 -51.63 34.84 -1.08
N VAL A 514 -51.97 36.11 -0.87
CA VAL A 514 -51.21 37.31 -1.31
C VAL A 514 -50.68 38.15 -0.14
N PHE A 515 -50.84 37.67 1.09
CA PHE A 515 -50.32 38.27 2.32
C PHE A 515 -49.28 37.38 3.00
N PRO A 516 -48.30 37.97 3.70
CA PRO A 516 -47.32 37.20 4.48
C PRO A 516 -47.98 36.45 5.65
N THR A 517 -47.41 35.31 6.04
CA THR A 517 -47.82 34.50 7.20
C THR A 517 -46.70 34.39 8.24
N GLY A 518 -47.05 34.05 9.50
CA GLY A 518 -46.09 33.82 10.58
C GLY A 518 -45.36 35.08 11.06
N THR A 519 -44.04 34.98 11.29
CA THR A 519 -43.19 36.03 11.90
C THR A 519 -43.20 37.37 11.15
N TYR A 520 -43.54 37.37 9.86
CA TYR A 520 -43.60 38.57 9.01
C TYR A 520 -44.93 39.31 9.06
N THR A 521 -45.87 38.90 9.92
CA THR A 521 -47.12 39.63 10.21
C THR A 521 -46.97 40.62 11.38
N ASN A 522 -45.86 40.56 12.12
CA ASN A 522 -45.60 41.42 13.28
C ASN A 522 -45.32 42.89 12.85
N PRO A 523 -45.88 43.91 13.55
CA PRO A 523 -45.62 45.35 13.31
C PRO A 523 -44.13 45.75 13.19
N PHE A 524 -43.22 45.04 13.86
CA PHE A 524 -41.77 45.31 13.79
C PHE A 524 -41.13 44.88 12.46
N CYS A 525 -41.38 43.65 12.02
CA CYS A 525 -40.90 43.12 10.75
C CYS A 525 -41.59 43.81 9.56
N THR A 526 -42.89 44.12 9.70
CA THR A 526 -43.68 44.82 8.68
C THR A 526 -43.28 46.27 8.52
N ARG A 527 -42.77 47.02 9.50
CA ARG A 527 -42.32 48.41 9.25
C ARG A 527 -41.14 48.51 8.29
N HIS A 528 -40.20 47.57 8.36
CA HIS A 528 -39.03 47.53 7.50
C HIS A 528 -39.32 46.81 6.18
N ALA A 529 -40.16 45.77 6.21
CA ALA A 529 -40.61 45.06 5.01
C ALA A 529 -41.63 45.87 4.20
N ALA A 530 -42.54 46.62 4.82
CA ALA A 530 -43.60 47.36 4.13
C ALA A 530 -43.14 48.60 3.37
N ARG A 531 -41.91 49.08 3.59
CA ARG A 531 -41.29 50.07 2.69
C ARG A 531 -40.74 49.43 1.40
N ASN A 532 -40.63 48.11 1.38
CA ASN A 532 -40.19 47.32 0.22
C ASN A 532 -41.34 46.48 -0.36
N TRP A 533 -42.50 46.44 0.28
CA TRP A 533 -43.73 45.88 -0.27
C TRP A 533 -44.30 46.91 -1.24
N ASN A 534 -44.63 46.44 -2.45
CA ASN A 534 -45.03 47.29 -3.56
C ASN A 534 -46.04 48.36 -3.13
N GLU A 535 -45.67 49.64 -3.24
CA GLU A 535 -46.62 50.71 -3.55
C GLU A 535 -47.07 50.52 -5.02
N LYS A 536 -47.73 49.40 -5.32
CA LYS A 536 -48.54 49.30 -6.52
C LYS A 536 -49.77 50.17 -6.24
N ARG A 537 -49.73 51.40 -6.76
CA ARG A 537 -50.90 52.28 -6.85
C ARG A 537 -52.03 51.58 -7.59
#